data_AF-X2JFY5-F1
#
_entry.id   AF-X2JFY5-F1
#
_cell.length_a   1.000
_cell.length_b   1.000
_cell.length_c   1.000
_cell.angle_alpha   90.00
_cell.angle_beta   90.00
_cell.angle_gamma   90.00
#
_symmetry.space_group_name_H-M   'P 1'
#
loop_
_entity.id
_entity.type
_entity.pdbx_description
1 polymer ?
#
loop_
_entity_poly.entity_id
_entity_poly.type
_entity_poly.pdbx_seq_one_letter_code
_entity_poly.pdbx_strand_id
1 'polypeptide(L)'
;LPAGPRELPLMIADRAFAADGSLAYPALDPTLRVRPGVNEPYLAGVLGDVILVNGAPWPVHEVDAARYRLRILNGSNARHYELEAVTDDGRRLDLVQIGADQGLLSAPVTHRLLPLAPAERYDVIIDFSGVPVGSLVRVVNRLGSGRTRDVMAFRIARKAADDSRIPRTLSNDLPAWRRSDAVRVRDFSFRAGQMHAGHGWLIGGLPFDPARSDVTTRLGDVEVWRLVADVHHPIHLHLVGFRVLSRSGRPPLPHDAGLKDTVSLRPGESVEIIT
;
A
#
# COMPACT_ATOMS: atom_id res chain seq x y z
N LEU A 1 20.86 8.25 -3.73
CA LEU A 1 20.01 7.08 -3.42
C LEU A 1 20.58 5.85 -4.14
N PRO A 2 20.32 4.61 -3.70
CA PRO A 2 20.60 3.43 -4.52
C PRO A 2 19.88 3.53 -5.87
N ALA A 3 20.51 3.04 -6.94
CA ALA A 3 20.04 3.16 -8.31
C ALA A 3 20.50 1.96 -9.16
N GLY A 4 20.00 1.86 -10.39
CA GLY A 4 20.38 0.82 -11.35
C GLY A 4 20.05 -0.58 -10.79
N PRO A 5 21.01 -1.54 -10.76
CA PRO A 5 20.76 -2.88 -10.24
C PRO A 5 20.34 -2.94 -8.75
N ARG A 6 20.54 -1.84 -7.99
CA ARG A 6 20.16 -1.74 -6.57
C ARG A 6 18.81 -1.05 -6.37
N GLU A 7 18.05 -0.84 -7.45
CA GLU A 7 16.70 -0.29 -7.43
C GLU A 7 15.73 -1.35 -7.97
N LEU A 8 14.91 -1.90 -7.08
CA LEU A 8 14.09 -3.07 -7.36
C LEU A 8 12.60 -2.73 -7.24
N PRO A 9 11.78 -2.96 -8.27
CA PRO A 9 10.33 -2.94 -8.12
C PRO A 9 9.87 -4.23 -7.43
N LEU A 10 8.95 -4.10 -6.47
CA LEU A 10 8.33 -5.21 -5.75
C LEU A 10 6.80 -5.04 -5.80
N MET A 11 6.16 -5.60 -6.83
CA MET A 11 4.71 -5.73 -6.85
C MET A 11 4.31 -6.99 -6.09
N ILE A 12 3.74 -6.80 -4.90
CA ILE A 12 3.26 -7.86 -4.03
C ILE A 12 1.78 -8.12 -4.35
N ALA A 13 1.41 -9.37 -4.60
CA ALA A 13 0.04 -9.75 -4.89
C ALA A 13 -0.28 -11.13 -4.27
N ASP A 14 -1.46 -11.32 -3.70
CA ASP A 14 -1.93 -12.65 -3.32
C ASP A 14 -2.85 -13.24 -4.40
N ARG A 15 -2.68 -14.53 -4.68
CA ARG A 15 -3.52 -15.29 -5.62
C ARG A 15 -3.82 -16.68 -5.04
N ALA A 16 -4.84 -17.33 -5.57
CA ALA A 16 -5.11 -18.74 -5.34
C ALA A 16 -5.02 -19.48 -6.68
N PHE A 17 -4.60 -20.74 -6.65
CA PHE A 17 -4.41 -21.56 -7.83
C PHE A 17 -5.11 -22.90 -7.67
N ALA A 18 -5.70 -23.41 -8.74
CA ALA A 18 -6.22 -24.76 -8.80
C ALA A 18 -5.07 -25.78 -8.94
N ALA A 19 -5.38 -27.07 -8.79
CA ALA A 19 -4.37 -28.14 -8.86
C ALA A 19 -3.63 -28.22 -10.21
N ASP A 20 -4.23 -27.71 -11.29
CA ASP A 20 -3.64 -27.62 -12.62
C ASP A 20 -2.80 -26.34 -12.83
N GLY A 21 -2.68 -25.48 -11.81
CA GLY A 21 -1.94 -24.23 -11.86
C GLY A 21 -2.71 -23.05 -12.46
N SER A 22 -3.97 -23.23 -12.86
CA SER A 22 -4.82 -22.11 -13.28
C SER A 22 -5.20 -21.21 -12.09
N LEU A 23 -5.52 -19.94 -12.36
CA LEU A 23 -6.00 -19.03 -11.31
C LEU A 23 -7.36 -19.50 -10.78
N ALA A 24 -7.46 -19.70 -9.47
CA ALA A 24 -8.71 -19.97 -8.79
C ALA A 24 -9.30 -18.65 -8.27
N TYR A 25 -10.29 -18.11 -8.99
CA TYR A 25 -10.98 -16.89 -8.59
C TYR A 25 -12.49 -17.16 -8.47
N PRO A 26 -13.14 -16.80 -7.35
CA PRO A 26 -14.54 -17.15 -7.07
C PRO A 26 -15.52 -16.20 -7.76
N ALA A 27 -15.36 -16.00 -9.08
CA ALA A 27 -16.23 -15.13 -9.86
C ALA A 27 -17.62 -15.73 -10.03
N LEU A 28 -18.63 -14.87 -10.07
CA LEU A 28 -20.00 -15.26 -10.44
C LEU A 28 -20.10 -15.70 -11.92
N ASP A 29 -19.21 -15.18 -12.77
CA ASP A 29 -19.00 -15.59 -14.15
C ASP A 29 -17.52 -15.97 -14.34
N PRO A 30 -17.20 -17.26 -14.58
CA PRO A 30 -15.84 -17.70 -14.80
C PRO A 30 -15.11 -17.02 -15.97
N THR A 31 -15.84 -16.47 -16.94
CA THR A 31 -15.24 -15.74 -18.08
C THR A 31 -14.87 -14.29 -17.74
N LEU A 32 -15.39 -13.75 -16.62
CA LEU A 32 -15.25 -12.35 -16.19
C LEU A 32 -15.75 -11.31 -17.21
N ARG A 33 -16.65 -11.68 -18.13
CA ARG A 33 -17.08 -10.82 -19.24
C ARG A 33 -18.51 -10.33 -19.15
N VAL A 34 -19.39 -11.08 -18.51
CA VAL A 34 -20.84 -10.84 -18.56
C VAL A 34 -21.38 -10.46 -17.19
N ARG A 35 -21.11 -11.27 -16.16
CA ARG A 35 -21.62 -11.03 -14.80
C ARG A 35 -20.50 -10.59 -13.87
N PRO A 36 -20.47 -9.31 -13.45
CA PRO A 36 -19.47 -8.85 -12.50
C PRO A 36 -19.74 -9.41 -11.11
N GLY A 37 -18.69 -9.49 -10.29
CA GLY A 37 -18.76 -9.85 -8.89
C GLY A 37 -18.23 -11.24 -8.58
N VAL A 38 -18.31 -11.58 -7.29
CA VAL A 38 -17.79 -12.81 -6.71
C VAL A 38 -18.87 -13.49 -5.89
N ASN A 39 -18.68 -14.78 -5.59
CA ASN A 39 -19.58 -15.53 -4.74
C ASN A 39 -19.68 -14.87 -3.35
N GLU A 40 -20.85 -14.98 -2.72
CA GLU A 40 -21.20 -14.26 -1.47
C GLU A 40 -20.12 -14.25 -0.38
N PRO A 41 -19.41 -15.37 -0.08
CA PRO A 41 -18.37 -15.38 0.95
C PRO A 41 -17.19 -14.43 0.68
N TYR A 42 -17.02 -13.97 -0.56
CA TYR A 42 -15.89 -13.16 -1.00
C TYR A 42 -16.26 -11.70 -1.28
N LEU A 43 -17.50 -11.27 -1.02
CA LEU A 43 -17.96 -9.90 -1.27
C LEU A 43 -17.16 -8.84 -0.48
N ALA A 44 -16.57 -9.22 0.65
CA ALA A 44 -15.68 -8.36 1.44
C ALA A 44 -14.22 -8.35 0.96
N GLY A 45 -13.93 -9.01 -0.16
CA GLY A 45 -12.60 -9.09 -0.75
C GLY A 45 -12.14 -10.53 -0.95
N VAL A 46 -11.53 -10.78 -2.11
CA VAL A 46 -10.91 -12.08 -2.41
C VAL A 46 -9.48 -12.08 -1.84
N LEU A 47 -9.22 -13.01 -0.92
CA LEU A 47 -7.89 -13.28 -0.39
C LEU A 47 -7.35 -14.58 -0.99
N GLY A 48 -6.16 -14.50 -1.56
CA GLY A 48 -5.37 -15.65 -2.00
C GLY A 48 -4.51 -16.23 -0.88
N ASP A 49 -4.06 -17.46 -1.08
CA ASP A 49 -3.20 -18.22 -0.17
C ASP A 49 -1.74 -18.32 -0.64
N VAL A 50 -1.47 -17.92 -1.89
CA VAL A 50 -0.13 -17.82 -2.46
C VAL A 50 0.29 -16.36 -2.59
N ILE A 51 1.36 -15.98 -1.90
CA ILE A 51 1.94 -14.63 -2.03
C ILE A 51 2.94 -14.62 -3.17
N LEU A 52 2.72 -13.71 -4.10
CA LEU A 52 3.57 -13.45 -5.25
C LEU A 52 4.33 -12.14 -5.05
N VAL A 53 5.57 -12.10 -5.53
CA VAL A 53 6.29 -10.84 -5.79
C VAL A 53 6.73 -10.85 -7.25
N ASN A 54 6.32 -9.84 -8.00
CA ASN A 54 6.54 -9.74 -9.46
C ASN A 54 6.09 -11.00 -10.22
N GLY A 55 5.00 -11.63 -9.75
CA GLY A 55 4.41 -12.84 -10.37
C GLY A 55 5.01 -14.17 -9.93
N ALA A 56 6.12 -14.19 -9.19
CA ALA A 56 6.72 -15.42 -8.67
C ALA A 56 6.25 -15.71 -7.23
N PRO A 57 5.89 -16.97 -6.88
CA PRO A 57 5.49 -17.33 -5.52
C PRO A 57 6.68 -17.39 -4.56
N TRP A 58 6.58 -16.64 -3.46
CA TRP A 58 7.60 -16.55 -2.40
C TRP A 58 9.06 -16.54 -2.90
N PRO A 59 9.45 -15.59 -3.78
CA PRO A 59 10.72 -15.67 -4.45
C PRO A 59 11.88 -15.41 -3.50
N VAL A 60 13.05 -15.92 -3.88
CA VAL A 60 14.33 -15.52 -3.30
C VAL A 60 15.08 -14.68 -4.33
N HIS A 61 15.49 -13.48 -3.96
CA HIS A 61 16.28 -12.60 -4.82
C HIS A 61 17.70 -12.45 -4.24
N GLU A 62 18.72 -12.59 -5.08
CA GLU A 62 20.10 -12.38 -4.65
C GLU A 62 20.44 -10.89 -4.63
N VAL A 63 21.07 -10.44 -3.55
CA VAL A 63 21.53 -9.06 -3.39
C VAL A 63 22.97 -9.05 -2.89
N ASP A 64 23.69 -8.01 -3.23
CA ASP A 64 24.96 -7.70 -2.57
C ASP A 64 24.74 -7.13 -1.17
N ALA A 65 25.72 -7.24 -0.28
CA ALA A 65 25.71 -6.59 1.03
C ALA A 65 25.89 -5.06 0.91
N ALA A 66 24.83 -4.36 0.48
CA ALA A 66 24.77 -2.92 0.26
C ALA A 66 23.33 -2.40 0.49
N ARG A 67 23.11 -1.08 0.37
CA ARG A 67 21.75 -0.53 0.37
C ARG A 67 21.03 -0.77 -0.96
N TYR A 68 19.76 -1.12 -0.86
CA TYR A 68 18.85 -1.31 -1.99
C TYR A 68 17.63 -0.42 -1.81
N ARG A 69 17.16 0.18 -2.90
CA ARG A 69 15.92 0.93 -3.01
C ARG A 69 14.84 0.00 -3.54
N LEU A 70 13.76 -0.16 -2.80
CA LEU A 70 12.64 -1.03 -3.12
C LEU A 70 11.40 -0.17 -3.41
N ARG A 71 10.84 -0.31 -4.61
CA ARG A 71 9.57 0.32 -5.00
C ARG A 71 8.45 -0.67 -4.76
N ILE A 72 7.86 -0.63 -3.58
CA ILE A 72 6.85 -1.59 -3.12
C ILE A 72 5.48 -1.13 -3.59
N LEU A 73 4.73 -2.03 -4.21
CA LEU A 73 3.34 -1.86 -4.60
C LEU A 73 2.52 -3.03 -4.03
N ASN A 74 1.36 -2.74 -3.45
CA ASN A 74 0.35 -3.76 -3.19
C ASN A 74 -0.62 -3.87 -4.37
N GLY A 75 -0.45 -4.93 -5.17
CA GLY A 75 -1.31 -5.34 -6.28
C GLY A 75 -2.31 -6.45 -5.92
N SER A 76 -2.58 -6.66 -4.62
CA SER A 76 -3.62 -7.56 -4.13
C SER A 76 -5.00 -6.92 -4.23
N ASN A 77 -6.03 -7.76 -4.43
CA ASN A 77 -7.41 -7.27 -4.54
C ASN A 77 -7.93 -6.73 -3.20
N ALA A 78 -7.58 -7.39 -2.09
CA ALA A 78 -8.10 -7.04 -0.76
C ALA A 78 -7.08 -7.15 0.38
N ARG A 79 -6.01 -7.93 0.20
CA ARG A 79 -5.06 -8.21 1.27
C ARG A 79 -4.30 -6.96 1.68
N HIS A 80 -4.38 -6.66 2.97
CA HIS A 80 -3.47 -5.72 3.63
C HIS A 80 -2.23 -6.48 4.13
N TYR A 81 -1.10 -5.80 4.12
CA TYR A 81 0.15 -6.31 4.66
C TYR A 81 0.64 -5.41 5.79
N GLU A 82 1.37 -5.99 6.72
CA GLU A 82 2.26 -5.26 7.63
C GLU A 82 3.64 -5.86 7.48
N LEU A 83 4.48 -5.19 6.69
CA LEU A 83 5.77 -5.71 6.25
C LEU A 83 6.84 -5.50 7.31
N GLU A 84 7.63 -6.55 7.55
CA GLU A 84 8.80 -6.55 8.41
C GLU A 84 9.95 -7.26 7.69
N ALA A 85 11.17 -6.73 7.77
CA ALA A 85 12.37 -7.40 7.28
C ALA A 85 13.17 -8.00 8.45
N VAL A 86 13.40 -9.31 8.42
CA VAL A 86 14.03 -10.06 9.51
C VAL A 86 15.15 -10.94 8.97
N THR A 87 16.35 -10.82 9.53
CA THR A 87 17.50 -11.68 9.23
C THR A 87 17.34 -13.07 9.84
N ASP A 88 18.15 -14.03 9.42
CA ASP A 88 18.10 -15.40 9.97
C ASP A 88 18.41 -15.49 11.46
N ASP A 89 19.24 -14.60 12.00
CA ASP A 89 19.52 -14.47 13.43
C ASP A 89 18.42 -13.74 14.22
N GLY A 90 17.29 -13.40 13.58
CA GLY A 90 16.12 -12.78 14.21
C GLY A 90 16.21 -11.26 14.36
N ARG A 91 17.30 -10.62 13.92
CA ARG A 91 17.43 -9.16 13.93
C ARG A 91 16.49 -8.53 12.89
N ARG A 92 15.85 -7.44 13.28
CA ARG A 92 15.00 -6.64 12.38
C ARG A 92 15.87 -5.64 11.63
N LEU A 93 15.61 -5.47 10.34
CA LEU A 93 16.18 -4.37 9.56
C LEU A 93 15.20 -3.21 9.49
N ASP A 94 15.73 -2.00 9.33
CA ASP A 94 14.94 -0.80 9.13
C ASP A 94 14.47 -0.72 7.67
N LEU A 95 13.22 -0.30 7.49
CA LEU A 95 12.64 0.07 6.20
C LEU A 95 12.58 1.61 6.16
N VAL A 96 13.54 2.23 5.48
CA VAL A 96 13.64 3.70 5.42
C VAL A 96 12.83 4.21 4.25
N GLN A 97 11.60 4.65 4.51
CA GLN A 97 10.74 5.27 3.51
C GLN A 97 11.35 6.59 3.02
N ILE A 98 11.48 6.71 1.71
CA ILE A 98 11.97 7.91 1.01
C ILE A 98 10.92 8.47 0.05
N GLY A 99 9.85 7.72 -0.24
CA GLY A 99 8.72 8.19 -1.04
C GLY A 99 7.42 7.51 -0.68
N ALA A 100 6.33 8.13 -1.11
CA ALA A 100 4.95 7.67 -1.00
C ALA A 100 4.33 7.56 -2.41
N ASP A 101 3.01 7.47 -2.48
CA ASP A 101 2.26 7.21 -3.72
C ASP A 101 2.61 8.18 -4.86
N GLN A 102 2.85 9.46 -4.54
CA GLN A 102 3.08 10.55 -5.50
C GLN A 102 4.53 11.07 -5.52
N GLY A 103 5.50 10.28 -5.04
CA GLY A 103 6.93 10.59 -5.16
C GLY A 103 7.65 10.75 -3.84
N LEU A 104 8.77 11.48 -3.84
CA LEU A 104 9.65 11.60 -2.68
C LEU A 104 9.00 12.33 -1.51
N LEU A 105 9.34 11.89 -0.29
CA LEU A 105 9.02 12.64 0.93
C LEU A 105 9.86 13.93 1.02
N SER A 106 9.58 14.78 2.01
CA SER A 106 10.49 15.88 2.34
C SER A 106 11.76 15.39 3.04
N ALA A 107 11.63 14.38 3.90
CA ALA A 107 12.70 13.76 4.68
C ALA A 107 12.43 12.25 4.86
N PRO A 108 13.47 11.42 5.05
CA PRO A 108 13.29 9.97 5.23
C PRO A 108 12.56 9.64 6.53
N VAL A 109 11.72 8.62 6.51
CA VAL A 109 11.00 8.10 7.69
C VAL A 109 11.35 6.63 7.89
N THR A 110 11.80 6.27 9.08
CA THR A 110 12.24 4.91 9.39
C THR A 110 11.12 4.09 10.00
N HIS A 111 10.89 2.89 9.45
CA HIS A 111 9.90 1.94 9.91
C HIS A 111 10.54 0.61 10.32
N ARG A 112 9.99 -0.01 11.36
CA ARG A 112 10.22 -1.44 11.66
C ARG A 112 9.09 -2.32 11.11
N LEU A 113 7.89 -1.76 11.06
CA LEU A 113 6.66 -2.36 10.54
C LEU A 113 6.06 -1.35 9.57
N LEU A 114 5.86 -1.76 8.32
CA LEU A 114 5.30 -0.92 7.28
C LEU A 114 3.92 -1.45 6.87
N PRO A 115 2.82 -0.81 7.28
CA PRO A 115 1.50 -1.17 6.77
C PRO A 115 1.40 -0.83 5.29
N LEU A 116 0.72 -1.68 4.54
CA LEU A 116 0.58 -1.58 3.10
C LEU A 116 -0.79 -2.09 2.68
N ALA A 117 -1.70 -1.18 2.38
CA ALA A 117 -3.03 -1.49 1.86
C ALA A 117 -3.04 -1.60 0.33
N PRO A 118 -4.09 -2.20 -0.27
CA PRO A 118 -4.24 -2.25 -1.72
C PRO A 118 -4.04 -0.88 -2.38
N ALA A 119 -3.33 -0.87 -3.52
CA ALA A 119 -2.95 0.31 -4.30
C ALA A 119 -1.96 1.31 -3.66
N GLU A 120 -1.59 1.17 -2.39
CA GLU A 120 -0.52 2.00 -1.81
C GLU A 120 0.85 1.64 -2.38
N ARG A 121 1.73 2.64 -2.46
CA ARG A 121 3.14 2.47 -2.82
C ARG A 121 4.03 3.11 -1.79
N TYR A 122 5.11 2.39 -1.46
CA TYR A 122 6.17 2.89 -0.62
C TYR A 122 7.51 2.70 -1.32
N ASP A 123 8.25 3.79 -1.45
CA ASP A 123 9.63 3.76 -1.91
C ASP A 123 10.52 3.71 -0.68
N VAL A 124 11.18 2.58 -0.44
CA VAL A 124 11.92 2.31 0.79
C VAL A 124 13.35 1.90 0.52
N ILE A 125 14.26 2.22 1.43
CA ILE A 125 15.62 1.70 1.42
C ILE A 125 15.77 0.68 2.54
N ILE A 126 16.41 -0.43 2.20
CA ILE A 126 16.87 -1.44 3.15
C ILE A 126 18.40 -1.55 3.05
N ASP A 127 19.07 -1.64 4.20
CA ASP A 127 20.53 -1.71 4.27
C ASP A 127 20.99 -3.14 4.59
N PHE A 128 21.54 -3.84 3.58
CA PHE A 128 22.08 -5.19 3.75
C PHE A 128 23.58 -5.22 4.07
N SER A 129 24.26 -4.06 4.16
CA SER A 129 25.73 -4.00 4.32
C SER A 129 26.22 -4.66 5.62
N GLY A 130 25.40 -4.62 6.67
CA GLY A 130 25.66 -5.28 7.95
C GLY A 130 25.13 -6.72 8.06
N VAL A 131 24.75 -7.36 6.94
CA VAL A 131 24.26 -8.74 6.94
C VAL A 131 25.35 -9.65 6.34
N PRO A 132 25.72 -10.77 7.00
CA PRO A 132 26.76 -11.68 6.49
C PRO A 132 26.40 -12.27 5.12
N VAL A 133 27.43 -12.47 4.29
CA VAL A 133 27.30 -13.22 3.03
C VAL A 133 26.84 -14.64 3.32
N GLY A 134 25.88 -15.13 2.54
CA GLY A 134 25.24 -16.43 2.70
C GLY A 134 23.94 -16.40 3.52
N SER A 135 23.70 -15.36 4.32
CA SER A 135 22.48 -15.21 5.11
C SER A 135 21.26 -14.82 4.26
N LEU A 136 20.07 -15.08 4.80
CA LEU A 136 18.80 -14.59 4.28
C LEU A 136 18.26 -13.43 5.12
N VAL A 137 17.59 -12.51 4.42
CA VAL A 137 16.67 -11.54 5.02
C VAL A 137 15.28 -11.84 4.48
N ARG A 138 14.38 -12.27 5.36
CA ARG A 138 12.99 -12.57 5.03
C ARG A 138 12.14 -11.31 5.17
N VAL A 139 11.38 -10.99 4.13
CA VAL A 139 10.28 -10.03 4.21
C VAL A 139 9.03 -10.83 4.58
N VAL A 140 8.44 -10.49 5.73
CA VAL A 140 7.27 -11.17 6.27
C VAL A 140 6.10 -10.20 6.40
N ASN A 141 4.89 -10.73 6.29
CA ASN A 141 3.64 -10.06 6.60
C ASN A 141 3.18 -10.45 8.01
N ARG A 142 3.17 -9.49 8.94
CA ARG A 142 2.73 -9.69 10.33
C ARG A 142 1.23 -9.93 10.48
N LEU A 143 0.43 -9.52 9.51
CA LEU A 143 -1.01 -9.83 9.44
C LEU A 143 -1.27 -11.23 8.84
N GLY A 144 -0.26 -11.84 8.23
CA GLY A 144 -0.37 -13.15 7.58
C GLY A 144 -0.23 -14.31 8.56
N SER A 145 -0.82 -15.44 8.19
CA SER A 145 -0.71 -16.72 8.90
C SER A 145 -0.34 -17.84 7.94
N GLY A 146 0.24 -18.93 8.47
CA GLY A 146 0.75 -20.01 7.65
C GLY A 146 1.69 -19.49 6.55
N ARG A 147 1.47 -19.92 5.31
CA ARG A 147 2.27 -19.50 4.15
C ARG A 147 2.09 -18.04 3.74
N THR A 148 0.97 -17.41 4.12
CA THR A 148 0.72 -15.98 3.80
C THR A 148 1.46 -15.02 4.72
N ARG A 149 2.15 -15.54 5.75
CA ARG A 149 3.11 -14.79 6.55
C ARG A 149 4.37 -14.48 5.76
N ASP A 150 4.81 -15.35 4.87
CA ASP A 150 6.03 -15.13 4.09
C ASP A 150 5.68 -14.34 2.82
N VAL A 151 6.53 -13.38 2.45
CA VAL A 151 6.37 -12.58 1.22
C VAL A 151 7.47 -12.94 0.22
N MET A 152 8.72 -12.75 0.62
CA MET A 152 9.91 -13.10 -0.17
C MET A 152 11.14 -13.16 0.74
N ALA A 153 12.29 -13.57 0.19
CA ALA A 153 13.57 -13.44 0.87
C ALA A 153 14.65 -12.82 -0.03
N PHE A 154 15.61 -12.15 0.59
CA PHE A 154 16.84 -11.71 -0.03
C PHE A 154 17.99 -12.58 0.44
N ARG A 155 18.78 -13.13 -0.49
CA ARG A 155 20.02 -13.86 -0.19
C ARG A 155 21.21 -12.94 -0.38
N ILE A 156 22.02 -12.77 0.65
CA ILE A 156 23.24 -11.96 0.55
C ILE A 156 24.30 -12.77 -0.20
N ALA A 157 24.53 -12.45 -1.47
CA ALA A 157 25.38 -13.24 -2.35
C ALA A 157 26.88 -12.93 -2.18
N ARG A 158 27.23 -11.66 -1.96
CA ARG A 158 28.62 -11.20 -1.86
C ARG A 158 28.73 -9.83 -1.19
N LYS A 159 29.95 -9.49 -0.77
CA LYS A 159 30.28 -8.14 -0.31
C LYS A 159 30.29 -7.17 -1.50
N ALA A 160 29.90 -5.92 -1.26
CA ALA A 160 30.05 -4.85 -2.24
C ALA A 160 30.35 -3.52 -1.56
N ALA A 161 31.00 -2.61 -2.30
CA ALA A 161 31.08 -1.22 -1.88
C ALA A 161 29.71 -0.54 -2.06
N ASP A 162 29.36 0.35 -1.13
CA ASP A 162 28.15 1.17 -1.20
C ASP A 162 28.46 2.68 -1.08
N ASP A 163 28.51 3.34 -2.22
CA ASP A 163 28.64 4.78 -2.37
C ASP A 163 27.29 5.51 -2.34
N SER A 164 26.17 4.78 -2.27
CA SER A 164 24.84 5.37 -2.16
C SER A 164 24.64 6.06 -0.80
N ARG A 165 23.71 7.02 -0.75
CA ARG A 165 23.36 7.79 0.44
C ARG A 165 21.85 7.99 0.53
N ILE A 166 21.36 8.18 1.74
CA ILE A 166 20.00 8.65 2.05
C ILE A 166 20.11 10.11 2.53
N PRO A 167 19.80 11.10 1.68
CA PRO A 167 19.83 12.51 2.09
C PRO A 167 18.82 12.79 3.21
N ARG A 168 19.14 13.74 4.10
CA ARG A 168 18.19 14.23 5.12
C ARG A 168 17.02 15.01 4.51
N THR A 169 17.28 15.67 3.38
CA THR A 169 16.29 16.39 2.58
C THR A 169 16.14 15.68 1.25
N LEU A 170 14.95 15.15 0.97
CA LEU A 170 14.66 14.34 -0.20
C LEU A 170 13.95 15.15 -1.30
N SER A 171 12.97 15.99 -0.92
CA SER A 171 12.29 16.93 -1.80
C SER A 171 12.01 18.24 -1.08
N ASN A 172 12.16 19.35 -1.81
CA ASN A 172 11.76 20.69 -1.36
C ASN A 172 10.57 21.25 -2.17
N ASP A 173 10.02 20.44 -3.07
CA ASP A 173 8.98 20.82 -4.03
C ASP A 173 7.70 20.01 -3.76
N LEU A 174 7.20 20.10 -2.53
CA LEU A 174 5.93 19.49 -2.13
C LEU A 174 4.88 20.60 -1.90
N PRO A 175 3.60 20.37 -2.25
CA PRO A 175 2.54 21.35 -2.01
C PRO A 175 2.48 21.79 -0.55
N ALA A 176 2.46 23.10 -0.33
CA ALA A 176 2.48 23.72 0.99
C ALA A 176 1.07 24.15 1.45
N TRP A 177 0.03 23.37 1.15
CA TRP A 177 -1.34 23.70 1.57
C TRP A 177 -1.46 23.85 3.09
N ARG A 178 -2.23 24.83 3.52
CA ARG A 178 -2.67 25.02 4.90
C ARG A 178 -4.15 24.75 4.96
N ARG A 179 -4.63 24.33 6.12
CA ARG A 179 -6.08 24.15 6.34
C ARG A 179 -6.87 25.43 6.06
N SER A 180 -6.27 26.60 6.26
CA SER A 180 -6.83 27.92 5.92
C SER A 180 -7.03 28.16 4.43
N ASP A 181 -6.32 27.42 3.57
CA ASP A 181 -6.41 27.57 2.12
C ASP A 181 -7.62 26.81 1.56
N ALA A 182 -8.22 25.92 2.35
CA ALA A 182 -9.31 25.08 1.92
C ALA A 182 -10.60 25.89 1.74
N VAL A 183 -11.13 25.88 0.51
CA VAL A 183 -12.39 26.56 0.18
C VAL A 183 -13.63 25.76 0.60
N ARG A 184 -13.45 24.47 0.88
CA ARG A 184 -14.51 23.54 1.29
C ARG A 184 -13.98 22.45 2.22
N VAL A 185 -14.83 22.03 3.15
CA VAL A 185 -14.69 20.76 3.87
C VAL A 185 -15.80 19.83 3.41
N ARG A 186 -15.46 18.58 3.06
CA ARG A 186 -16.42 17.55 2.64
C ARG A 186 -16.36 16.36 3.58
N ASP A 187 -17.50 15.72 3.78
CA ASP A 187 -17.62 14.52 4.59
C ASP A 187 -18.05 13.34 3.70
N PHE A 188 -17.29 12.25 3.76
CA PHE A 188 -17.57 11.01 3.03
C PHE A 188 -17.63 9.85 4.01
N SER A 189 -18.68 9.03 3.87
CA SER A 189 -18.82 7.77 4.60
C SER A 189 -18.74 6.59 3.63
N PHE A 190 -17.88 5.64 3.93
CA PHE A 190 -17.71 4.39 3.19
C PHE A 190 -18.25 3.25 4.04
N ARG A 191 -19.35 2.64 3.60
CA ARG A 191 -20.11 1.69 4.41
C ARG A 191 -20.69 0.54 3.61
N ALA A 192 -20.91 -0.59 4.28
CA ALA A 192 -21.77 -1.63 3.74
C ALA A 192 -23.24 -1.19 3.82
N GLY A 193 -24.07 -1.55 2.84
CA GLY A 193 -25.49 -1.24 2.86
C GLY A 193 -26.31 -1.92 1.77
N GLN A 194 -27.58 -1.54 1.67
CA GLN A 194 -28.52 -2.11 0.70
C GLN A 194 -28.29 -1.51 -0.70
N MET A 195 -28.29 -2.36 -1.71
CA MET A 195 -28.29 -2.04 -3.14
C MET A 195 -29.58 -2.58 -3.79
N HIS A 196 -29.87 -2.15 -5.02
CA HIS A 196 -31.03 -2.65 -5.79
C HIS A 196 -31.06 -4.18 -5.91
N ALA A 197 -29.89 -4.84 -5.92
CA ALA A 197 -29.75 -6.29 -6.01
C ALA A 197 -28.87 -6.87 -4.88
N GLY A 198 -29.26 -6.62 -3.62
CA GLY A 198 -28.63 -7.24 -2.44
C GLY A 198 -27.86 -6.26 -1.57
N HIS A 199 -26.78 -6.72 -0.93
CA HIS A 199 -25.90 -5.89 -0.12
C HIS A 199 -24.60 -5.57 -0.86
N GLY A 200 -24.02 -4.40 -0.61
CA GLY A 200 -22.71 -4.04 -1.14
C GLY A 200 -22.14 -2.78 -0.52
N TRP A 201 -21.15 -2.19 -1.19
CA TRP A 201 -20.35 -1.08 -0.69
C TRP A 201 -20.85 0.26 -1.23
N LEU A 202 -21.03 1.23 -0.34
CA LEU A 202 -21.65 2.53 -0.63
C LEU A 202 -20.72 3.68 -0.25
N ILE A 203 -20.83 4.78 -0.98
CA ILE A 203 -20.21 6.07 -0.63
C ILE A 203 -21.34 7.06 -0.35
N GLY A 204 -21.34 7.66 0.84
CA GLY A 204 -22.42 8.56 1.27
C GLY A 204 -23.80 7.90 1.30
N GLY A 205 -23.86 6.57 1.44
CA GLY A 205 -25.11 5.80 1.41
C GLY A 205 -25.64 5.50 -0.01
N LEU A 206 -24.88 5.83 -1.06
CA LEU A 206 -25.27 5.59 -2.44
C LEU A 206 -24.35 4.57 -3.11
N PRO A 207 -24.89 3.66 -3.95
CA PRO A 207 -24.07 2.79 -4.79
C PRO A 207 -23.42 3.60 -5.92
N PHE A 208 -22.37 3.05 -6.52
CA PHE A 208 -21.78 3.61 -7.73
C PHE A 208 -22.80 3.65 -8.87
N ASP A 209 -22.85 4.78 -9.57
CA ASP A 209 -23.69 5.00 -10.75
C ASP A 209 -22.86 5.78 -11.78
N PRO A 210 -22.56 5.22 -12.97
CA PRO A 210 -21.76 5.89 -13.99
C PRO A 210 -22.42 7.14 -14.59
N ALA A 211 -23.72 7.35 -14.38
CA ALA A 211 -24.45 8.55 -14.83
C ALA A 211 -24.51 9.66 -13.78
N ARG A 212 -24.01 9.42 -12.56
CA ARG A 212 -24.09 10.36 -11.44
C ARG A 212 -22.73 10.99 -11.14
N SER A 213 -22.74 12.30 -10.89
CA SER A 213 -21.61 13.03 -10.32
C SER A 213 -21.95 13.48 -8.91
N ASP A 214 -21.33 12.86 -7.91
CA ASP A 214 -21.57 13.18 -6.49
C ASP A 214 -20.81 14.43 -6.02
N VAL A 215 -19.71 14.76 -6.71
CA VAL A 215 -18.81 15.86 -6.34
C VAL A 215 -18.44 16.65 -7.59
N THR A 216 -18.49 17.98 -7.48
CA THR A 216 -17.92 18.91 -8.46
C THR A 216 -17.03 19.90 -7.73
N THR A 217 -15.81 20.09 -8.25
CA THR A 217 -14.78 20.98 -7.72
C THR A 217 -14.26 21.87 -8.86
N ARG A 218 -13.71 23.05 -8.55
CA ARG A 218 -13.04 23.87 -9.56
C ARG A 218 -11.56 23.52 -9.62
N LEU A 219 -10.98 23.63 -10.81
CA LEU A 219 -9.54 23.47 -10.97
C LEU A 219 -8.79 24.49 -10.08
N GLY A 220 -7.88 24.00 -9.24
CA GLY A 220 -7.08 24.82 -8.34
C GLY A 220 -7.70 25.06 -6.96
N ASP A 221 -8.95 24.63 -6.71
CA ASP A 221 -9.52 24.63 -5.36
C ASP A 221 -8.72 23.66 -4.47
N VAL A 222 -8.40 24.12 -3.26
CA VAL A 222 -7.90 23.26 -2.18
C VAL A 222 -9.09 22.85 -1.33
N GLU A 223 -9.21 21.57 -0.99
CA GLU A 223 -10.29 21.06 -0.16
C GLU A 223 -9.78 20.16 0.97
N VAL A 224 -10.53 20.13 2.07
CA VAL A 224 -10.34 19.14 3.14
C VAL A 224 -11.43 18.09 3.03
N TRP A 225 -11.07 16.82 2.96
CA TRP A 225 -12.02 15.72 2.94
C TRP A 225 -11.89 14.92 4.24
N ARG A 226 -13.02 14.73 4.92
CA ARG A 226 -13.20 13.89 6.09
C ARG A 226 -13.75 12.56 5.63
N LEU A 227 -12.93 11.52 5.74
CA LEU A 227 -13.23 10.18 5.32
C LEU A 227 -13.54 9.34 6.56
N VAL A 228 -14.63 8.59 6.55
CA VAL A 228 -14.99 7.63 7.61
C VAL A 228 -15.34 6.30 6.99
N ALA A 229 -14.84 5.20 7.55
CA ALA A 229 -15.16 3.84 7.11
C ALA A 229 -15.66 2.98 8.28
N ASP A 230 -16.62 2.10 8.03
CA ASP A 230 -17.07 1.10 9.00
C ASP A 230 -16.29 -0.23 8.93
N VAL A 231 -15.52 -0.43 7.85
CA VAL A 231 -14.58 -1.55 7.70
C VAL A 231 -13.23 -1.08 7.16
N HIS A 232 -12.27 -2.00 6.99
CA HIS A 232 -10.99 -1.68 6.37
C HIS A 232 -11.15 -1.24 4.91
N HIS A 233 -10.82 0.01 4.61
CA HIS A 233 -11.04 0.61 3.30
C HIS A 233 -9.85 1.47 2.85
N PRO A 234 -9.09 1.04 1.83
CA PRO A 234 -8.16 1.91 1.12
C PRO A 234 -8.94 2.83 0.19
N ILE A 235 -9.01 4.12 0.52
CA ILE A 235 -9.69 5.13 -0.28
C ILE A 235 -8.69 5.76 -1.22
N HIS A 236 -8.97 5.68 -2.52
CA HIS A 236 -8.17 6.23 -3.59
C HIS A 236 -8.88 7.41 -4.26
N LEU A 237 -8.14 8.50 -4.53
CA LEU A 237 -8.60 9.62 -5.33
C LEU A 237 -7.82 9.65 -6.65
N HIS A 238 -8.54 9.69 -7.77
CA HIS A 238 -7.95 9.93 -9.08
C HIS A 238 -7.54 11.40 -9.22
N LEU A 239 -6.69 11.69 -10.21
CA LEU A 239 -6.19 13.02 -10.61
C LEU A 239 -5.27 13.70 -9.60
N VAL A 240 -5.59 13.67 -8.31
CA VAL A 240 -4.93 14.45 -7.27
C VAL A 240 -4.04 13.60 -6.36
N GLY A 241 -3.05 14.27 -5.75
CA GLY A 241 -2.40 13.78 -4.55
C GLY A 241 -2.87 14.58 -3.34
N PHE A 242 -2.87 13.98 -2.17
CA PHE A 242 -3.30 14.59 -0.92
C PHE A 242 -2.32 14.33 0.22
N ARG A 243 -2.38 15.17 1.26
CA ARG A 243 -1.67 14.94 2.52
C ARG A 243 -2.66 14.59 3.61
N VAL A 244 -2.31 13.62 4.46
CA VAL A 244 -3.09 13.31 5.66
C VAL A 244 -2.85 14.41 6.69
N LEU A 245 -3.92 15.04 7.16
CA LEU A 245 -3.91 16.06 8.21
C LEU A 245 -4.08 15.44 9.59
N SER A 246 -4.97 14.47 9.73
CA SER A 246 -5.25 13.81 11.01
C SER A 246 -5.87 12.43 10.81
N ARG A 247 -5.72 11.57 11.83
CA ARG A 247 -6.41 10.29 11.97
C ARG A 247 -7.16 10.28 13.30
N SER A 248 -8.49 10.27 13.26
CA SER A 248 -9.37 10.31 14.44
C SER A 248 -8.99 11.43 15.42
N GLY A 249 -8.73 12.62 14.88
CA GLY A 249 -8.32 13.81 15.64
C GLY A 249 -6.88 13.78 16.17
N ARG A 250 -6.09 12.75 15.87
CA ARG A 250 -4.68 12.63 16.24
C ARG A 250 -3.77 12.98 15.06
N PRO A 251 -2.49 13.31 15.32
CA PRO A 251 -1.51 13.50 14.25
C PRO A 251 -1.43 12.30 13.30
N PRO A 252 -1.07 12.51 12.02
CA PRO A 252 -0.85 11.43 11.05
C PRO A 252 0.18 10.41 11.55
N LEU A 253 0.07 9.17 11.07
CA LEU A 253 1.04 8.13 11.37
C LEU A 253 2.31 8.31 10.52
N PRO A 254 3.45 7.75 10.92
CA PRO A 254 4.70 7.91 10.18
C PRO A 254 4.61 7.50 8.70
N HIS A 255 3.82 6.48 8.36
CA HIS A 255 3.64 6.01 6.98
C HIS A 255 2.70 6.90 6.15
N ASP A 256 1.96 7.81 6.77
CA ASP A 256 1.15 8.81 6.06
C ASP A 256 2.01 9.96 5.50
N ALA A 257 3.33 9.96 5.75
CA ALA A 257 4.22 11.01 5.30
C ALA A 257 4.24 11.16 3.77
N GLY A 258 4.36 12.41 3.32
CA GLY A 258 4.46 12.75 1.90
C GLY A 258 3.10 12.98 1.24
N LEU A 259 3.12 12.97 -0.09
CA LEU A 259 1.92 13.11 -0.92
C LEU A 259 1.43 11.72 -1.29
N LYS A 260 0.19 11.43 -0.91
CA LYS A 260 -0.49 10.15 -1.10
C LYS A 260 -1.60 10.29 -2.13
N ASP A 261 -2.06 9.20 -2.69
CA ASP A 261 -3.31 9.16 -3.45
C ASP A 261 -4.25 8.04 -2.97
N THR A 262 -3.76 7.21 -2.05
CA THR A 262 -4.50 6.11 -1.45
C THR A 262 -4.26 6.15 0.05
N VAL A 263 -5.31 6.07 0.86
CA VAL A 263 -5.19 6.03 2.32
C VAL A 263 -6.08 4.95 2.92
N SER A 264 -5.49 4.09 3.74
CA SER A 264 -6.24 3.04 4.43
C SER A 264 -6.89 3.56 5.70
N LEU A 265 -8.19 3.29 5.84
CA LEU A 265 -8.97 3.50 7.05
C LEU A 265 -9.24 2.16 7.71
N ARG A 266 -9.10 2.12 9.03
CA ARG A 266 -9.55 1.00 9.88
C ARG A 266 -11.05 1.16 10.20
N PRO A 267 -11.74 0.07 10.61
CA PRO A 267 -13.12 0.14 11.09
C PRO A 267 -13.30 1.21 12.18
N GLY A 268 -14.21 2.16 11.96
CA GLY A 268 -14.50 3.26 12.89
C GLY A 268 -13.46 4.38 12.91
N GLU A 269 -12.44 4.33 12.04
CA GLU A 269 -11.45 5.39 11.90
C GLU A 269 -12.00 6.53 11.04
N SER A 270 -11.61 7.76 11.39
CA SER A 270 -11.78 8.93 10.52
C SER A 270 -10.43 9.46 10.06
N VAL A 271 -10.32 9.91 8.82
CA VAL A 271 -9.09 10.49 8.28
C VAL A 271 -9.45 11.82 7.63
N GLU A 272 -8.75 12.89 8.02
CA GLU A 272 -8.81 14.16 7.31
C GLU A 272 -7.65 14.23 6.33
N ILE A 273 -7.94 14.45 5.05
CA ILE A 273 -6.95 14.71 4.01
C ILE A 273 -7.12 16.14 3.48
N ILE A 274 -6.03 16.72 2.95
CA ILE A 274 -6.04 17.97 2.19
C ILE A 274 -5.48 17.72 0.79
N THR A 275 -6.20 18.21 -0.22
CA THR A 275 -5.92 17.99 -1.64
C THR A 275 -6.16 19.25 -2.46
#